data_AF-A0A1Z8PWT2-F1
#
_entry.id   AF-A0A1Z8PWT2-F1
#
_cell.length_a   1.000
_cell.length_b   1.000
_cell.length_c   1.000
_cell.angle_alpha   90.00
_cell.angle_beta   90.00
_cell.angle_gamma   90.00
#
_symmetry.space_group_name_H-M   'P 1'
#
loop_
_entity.id
_entity.type
_entity.pdbx_description
1 polymer ?
#
loop_
_entity_poly.entity_id
_entity_poly.type
_entity_poly.pdbx_seq_one_letter_code
_entity_poly.pdbx_strand_id
1 'polypeptide(L)'
;MISKDEILSVADETGLTPAVVEKDYVLGWLLAAIHQNMAFSDGWVFKGGTCLKKCYFETYRFSEDLDFTLKDESHLDEDFLTAQFSEIAEWLYEACGIELPQDRFKFDIYENPRGKKSCQGRIYYGSYFASSKRAMPKIKLDLTADEVLVMPPSRQPVIHSYSDVPGDGIHVNCYSYPEVFGEKVRALGERGRPRDLYDVINLYRNDQLPAPAIINDVLAQKCAYKEIEKPTLADMDNYRDALIQNWEPMLAHQLPALPAFELYWDALPEFFEWLESPETVRRTTLGAVSREGNIYRPAYGQLNLRALSGRSLEIIRFAAGNRLCVNLDYTDNEGNRRTRVIEPYSLRQAQNGNILLYAVRADNGQIRAYKINQINDASIVNQTFIPRYQIELSPSLNIPPAQYSGGALPSLDIPKSAPVRPRANPTRRTSFSNSGPTYVYRCPVCQKTFKRKKQNSRLNPHKTKEGYPCSGRTGYFEETIY
;
A
#
# COMPACT_ATOMS: atom_id res chain seq x y z
N MET A 1 3.61 -19.62 1.62
CA MET A 1 2.15 -19.65 1.43
C MET A 1 1.51 -19.38 2.76
N ILE A 2 0.78 -18.28 2.87
CA ILE A 2 -0.05 -17.96 4.01
C ILE A 2 -1.15 -19.02 4.25
N SER A 3 -1.48 -19.26 5.52
CA SER A 3 -2.59 -20.13 5.90
C SER A 3 -3.94 -19.39 5.86
N LYS A 4 -5.04 -20.15 5.71
CA LYS A 4 -6.40 -19.59 5.82
C LYS A 4 -6.65 -19.02 7.23
N ASP A 5 -6.14 -19.69 8.26
CA ASP A 5 -6.32 -19.30 9.65
C ASP A 5 -5.61 -17.98 9.96
N GLU A 6 -4.44 -17.74 9.37
CA GLU A 6 -3.74 -16.45 9.49
C GLU A 6 -4.57 -15.31 8.87
N ILE A 7 -5.18 -15.52 7.69
CA ILE A 7 -6.07 -14.52 7.09
C ILE A 7 -7.27 -14.21 8.00
N LEU A 8 -7.88 -15.25 8.59
CA LEU A 8 -8.99 -15.08 9.53
C LEU A 8 -8.55 -14.30 10.79
N SER A 9 -7.40 -14.65 11.36
CA SER A 9 -6.84 -13.96 12.52
C SER A 9 -6.59 -12.47 12.23
N VAL A 10 -5.97 -12.16 11.09
CA VAL A 10 -5.71 -10.77 10.68
C VAL A 10 -7.03 -10.03 10.43
N ALA A 11 -8.03 -10.67 9.82
CA ALA A 11 -9.35 -10.08 9.59
C ALA A 11 -10.04 -9.72 10.91
N ASP A 12 -10.01 -10.62 11.89
CA ASP A 12 -10.56 -10.40 13.23
C ASP A 12 -9.82 -9.27 13.97
N GLU A 13 -8.48 -9.24 13.92
CA GLU A 13 -7.66 -8.20 14.53
C GLU A 13 -7.87 -6.82 13.90
N THR A 14 -8.15 -6.75 12.60
CA THR A 14 -8.27 -5.48 11.86
C THR A 14 -9.71 -5.00 11.73
N GLY A 15 -10.69 -5.86 12.05
CA GLY A 15 -12.12 -5.59 11.87
C GLY A 15 -12.56 -5.59 10.40
N LEU A 16 -11.75 -6.16 9.51
CA LEU A 16 -12.02 -6.23 8.07
C LEU A 16 -12.62 -7.59 7.69
N THR A 17 -13.17 -7.68 6.48
CA THR A 17 -13.61 -8.98 5.96
C THR A 17 -12.40 -9.83 5.54
N PRO A 18 -12.45 -11.17 5.69
CA PRO A 18 -11.37 -12.05 5.23
C PRO A 18 -11.03 -11.90 3.75
N ALA A 19 -12.01 -11.55 2.91
CA ALA A 19 -11.79 -11.31 1.48
C ALA A 19 -10.91 -10.08 1.22
N VAL A 20 -11.08 -9.00 1.99
CA VAL A 20 -10.25 -7.79 1.89
C VAL A 20 -8.81 -8.09 2.30
N VAL A 21 -8.63 -8.83 3.40
CA VAL A 21 -7.29 -9.22 3.88
C VAL A 21 -6.60 -10.17 2.90
N GLU A 22 -7.31 -11.16 2.36
CA GLU A 22 -6.75 -12.04 1.33
C GLU A 22 -6.33 -11.26 0.09
N LYS A 23 -7.14 -10.29 -0.35
CA LYS A 23 -6.80 -9.46 -1.51
C LYS A 23 -5.56 -8.60 -1.25
N ASP A 24 -5.44 -8.02 -0.06
CA ASP A 24 -4.24 -7.26 0.36
C ASP A 24 -2.97 -8.13 0.34
N TYR A 25 -3.08 -9.39 0.79
CA TYR A 25 -2.01 -10.38 0.69
C TYR A 25 -1.59 -10.64 -0.76
N VAL A 26 -2.56 -10.93 -1.64
CA VAL A 26 -2.29 -11.22 -3.07
C VAL A 26 -1.68 -10.00 -3.77
N LEU A 27 -2.13 -8.78 -3.46
CA LEU A 27 -1.57 -7.54 -4.02
C LEU A 27 -0.07 -7.41 -3.70
N GLY A 28 0.35 -7.73 -2.47
CA GLY A 28 1.76 -7.67 -2.08
C GLY A 28 2.64 -8.63 -2.89
N TRP A 29 2.19 -9.88 -3.05
CA TRP A 29 2.90 -10.86 -3.87
C TRP A 29 2.89 -10.52 -5.35
N LEU A 30 1.78 -10.01 -5.89
CA LEU A 30 1.72 -9.58 -7.29
C LEU A 30 2.68 -8.42 -7.56
N LEU A 31 2.81 -7.46 -6.64
CA LEU A 31 3.83 -6.41 -6.71
C LEU A 31 5.25 -6.99 -6.70
N ALA A 32 5.52 -8.00 -5.87
CA ALA A 32 6.81 -8.70 -5.87
C ALA A 32 7.12 -9.37 -7.21
N ALA A 33 6.12 -10.00 -7.82
CA ALA A 33 6.26 -10.67 -9.12
C ALA A 33 6.47 -9.66 -10.26
N ILE A 34 5.70 -8.57 -10.29
CA ILE A 34 5.86 -7.48 -11.27
C ILE A 34 7.26 -6.88 -11.16
N HIS A 35 7.75 -6.62 -9.93
CA HIS A 35 9.09 -6.07 -9.74
C HIS A 35 10.22 -7.03 -10.16
N GLN A 36 10.02 -8.35 -10.03
CA GLN A 36 10.99 -9.37 -10.44
C GLN A 36 10.96 -9.67 -11.94
N ASN A 37 9.87 -9.34 -12.63
CA ASN A 37 9.78 -9.48 -14.08
C ASN A 37 10.71 -8.45 -14.75
N MET A 38 11.69 -8.93 -15.51
CA MET A 38 12.72 -8.09 -16.11
C MET A 38 12.16 -7.08 -17.11
N ALA A 39 11.11 -7.46 -17.87
CA ALA A 39 10.49 -6.56 -18.84
C ALA A 39 9.77 -5.38 -18.17
N PHE A 40 9.29 -5.57 -16.93
CA PHE A 40 8.54 -4.53 -16.21
C PHE A 40 9.40 -3.70 -15.26
N SER A 41 10.42 -4.30 -14.65
CA SER A 41 11.14 -3.76 -13.49
C SER A 41 11.68 -2.33 -13.64
N ASP A 42 12.15 -1.94 -14.84
CA ASP A 42 12.70 -0.61 -15.11
C ASP A 42 11.68 0.37 -15.72
N GLY A 43 10.60 -0.15 -16.30
CA GLY A 43 9.63 0.61 -17.09
C GLY A 43 8.30 0.89 -16.38
N TRP A 44 7.93 0.13 -15.35
CA TRP A 44 6.66 0.26 -14.65
C TRP A 44 6.85 0.97 -13.31
N VAL A 45 6.11 2.05 -13.10
CA VAL A 45 6.17 2.85 -11.86
C VAL A 45 4.81 2.82 -11.16
N PHE A 46 4.77 2.18 -10.00
CA PHE A 46 3.55 1.98 -9.20
C PHE A 46 3.04 3.28 -8.59
N LYS A 47 1.72 3.51 -8.60
CA LYS A 47 1.09 4.75 -8.13
C LYS A 47 -0.28 4.54 -7.50
N GLY A 48 -1.00 5.63 -7.27
CA GLY A 48 -2.38 5.60 -6.78
C GLY A 48 -2.52 5.30 -5.29
N GLY A 49 -3.74 4.96 -4.87
CA GLY A 49 -4.08 4.75 -3.45
C GLY A 49 -3.46 3.48 -2.87
N THR A 50 -3.31 2.43 -3.67
CA THR A 50 -2.66 1.19 -3.23
C THR A 50 -1.16 1.41 -3.00
N CYS A 51 -0.51 2.28 -3.79
CA CYS A 51 0.87 2.71 -3.53
C CYS A 51 1.02 3.41 -2.19
N LEU A 52 0.10 4.32 -1.85
CA LEU A 52 0.08 4.97 -0.54
C LEU A 52 0.02 3.94 0.58
N LYS A 53 -0.92 2.99 0.53
CA LYS A 53 -1.06 1.97 1.58
C LYS A 53 0.12 1.01 1.65
N LYS A 54 0.61 0.54 0.51
CA LYS A 54 1.64 -0.51 0.44
C LYS A 54 3.06 0.01 0.61
N CYS A 55 3.36 1.26 0.29
CA CYS A 55 4.73 1.77 0.30
C CYS A 55 4.98 2.83 1.37
N TYR A 56 3.93 3.50 1.84
CA TYR A 56 4.05 4.61 2.78
C TYR A 56 3.25 4.32 4.05
N PHE A 57 1.93 4.24 3.99
CA PHE A 57 1.06 4.33 5.16
C PHE A 57 0.36 2.99 5.46
N GLU A 58 0.82 2.29 6.49
CA GLU A 58 0.25 0.99 6.88
C GLU A 58 -1.24 1.07 7.26
N THR A 59 -1.60 2.04 8.09
CA THR A 59 -2.97 2.26 8.62
C THR A 59 -3.90 3.02 7.66
N TYR A 60 -3.52 3.06 6.38
CA TYR A 60 -4.28 3.76 5.35
C TYR A 60 -5.45 2.94 4.83
N ARG A 61 -6.38 3.60 4.13
CA ARG A 61 -7.55 2.95 3.55
C ARG A 61 -7.15 1.84 2.59
N PHE A 62 -7.86 0.72 2.62
CA PHE A 62 -7.65 -0.39 1.70
C PHE A 62 -8.00 0.02 0.28
N SER A 63 -7.23 -0.49 -0.67
CA SER A 63 -7.46 -0.29 -2.08
C SER A 63 -7.20 -1.61 -2.78
N GLU A 64 -7.97 -1.84 -3.83
CA GLU A 64 -8.14 -3.15 -4.45
C GLU A 64 -7.55 -3.25 -5.85
N ASP A 65 -7.10 -2.12 -6.38
CA ASP A 65 -6.64 -1.94 -7.75
C ASP A 65 -5.12 -1.66 -7.75
N LEU A 66 -4.43 -1.98 -8.84
CA LEU A 66 -3.02 -1.62 -9.03
C LEU A 66 -2.91 -0.64 -10.19
N ASP A 67 -2.42 0.57 -9.89
CA ASP A 67 -2.22 1.62 -10.88
C ASP A 67 -0.73 1.74 -11.23
N PHE A 68 -0.38 1.76 -12.51
CA PHE A 68 1.00 1.99 -12.96
C PHE A 68 1.08 3.05 -14.06
N THR A 69 2.13 3.86 -13.97
CA THR A 69 2.62 4.64 -15.12
C THR A 69 3.72 3.86 -15.81
N LEU A 70 3.59 3.70 -17.12
CA LEU A 70 4.55 3.01 -17.96
C LEU A 70 5.45 4.03 -18.65
N LYS A 71 6.77 3.82 -18.60
CA LYS A 71 7.75 4.62 -19.35
C LYS A 71 7.85 4.23 -20.82
N ASP A 72 7.42 3.02 -21.15
CA ASP A 72 7.43 2.48 -22.50
C ASP A 72 5.99 2.13 -22.91
N GLU A 73 5.45 2.91 -23.85
CA GLU A 73 4.09 2.73 -24.37
C GLU A 73 3.94 1.42 -25.15
N SER A 74 5.04 0.84 -25.65
CA SER A 74 5.00 -0.43 -26.40
C SER A 74 4.55 -1.62 -25.53
N HIS A 75 4.61 -1.48 -24.20
CA HIS A 75 4.08 -2.46 -23.27
C HIS A 75 2.55 -2.49 -23.19
N LEU A 76 1.85 -1.49 -23.76
CA LEU A 76 0.39 -1.48 -23.86
C LEU A 76 -0.07 -2.29 -25.08
N ASP A 77 0.23 -3.59 -25.02
CA ASP A 77 -0.06 -4.59 -26.03
C ASP A 77 -0.59 -5.86 -25.37
N GLU A 78 -1.71 -6.38 -25.86
CA GLU A 78 -2.43 -7.49 -25.21
C GLU A 78 -1.62 -8.79 -25.23
N ASP A 79 -0.96 -9.12 -26.34
CA ASP A 79 -0.17 -10.35 -26.48
C ASP A 79 1.06 -10.31 -25.57
N PHE A 80 1.76 -9.17 -25.57
CA PHE A 80 2.89 -8.93 -24.69
C PHE A 80 2.50 -9.05 -23.21
N LEU A 81 1.43 -8.36 -22.78
CA LEU A 81 0.94 -8.41 -21.40
C LEU A 81 0.52 -9.84 -21.01
N THR A 82 -0.17 -10.54 -21.90
CA THR A 82 -0.60 -11.93 -21.67
C THR A 82 0.58 -12.87 -21.48
N ALA A 83 1.62 -12.75 -22.32
CA ALA A 83 2.83 -13.54 -22.18
C ALA A 83 3.54 -13.25 -20.84
N GLN A 84 3.76 -11.98 -20.50
CA GLN A 84 4.46 -11.60 -19.28
C GLN A 84 3.68 -11.94 -18.00
N PHE A 85 2.36 -11.79 -17.99
CA PHE A 85 1.54 -12.20 -16.85
C PHE A 85 1.43 -13.72 -16.70
N SER A 86 1.61 -14.47 -17.78
CA SER A 86 1.72 -15.94 -17.72
C SER A 86 3.00 -16.36 -16.99
N GLU A 87 4.13 -15.70 -17.27
CA GLU A 87 5.39 -15.91 -16.51
C GLU A 87 5.23 -15.53 -15.03
N ILE A 88 4.57 -14.39 -14.74
CA ILE A 88 4.25 -13.96 -13.37
C ILE A 88 3.41 -15.00 -12.64
N ALA A 89 2.42 -15.58 -13.31
CA ALA A 89 1.55 -16.61 -12.73
C ALA A 89 2.32 -17.88 -12.36
N GLU A 90 3.20 -18.35 -13.24
CA GLU A 90 4.08 -19.48 -12.94
C GLU A 90 4.98 -19.16 -11.73
N TRP A 91 5.60 -17.98 -11.71
CA TRP A 91 6.46 -17.55 -10.61
C TRP A 91 5.73 -17.46 -9.27
N LEU A 92 4.54 -16.84 -9.25
CA LEU A 92 3.72 -16.69 -8.03
C LEU A 92 3.31 -18.05 -7.46
N TYR A 93 2.93 -18.98 -8.33
CA TYR A 93 2.60 -20.33 -7.92
C TYR A 93 3.80 -21.03 -7.27
N GLU A 94 4.99 -20.90 -7.84
CA GLU A 94 6.21 -21.49 -7.28
C GLU A 94 6.68 -20.82 -5.98
N ALA A 95 6.55 -19.50 -5.88
CA ALA A 95 7.05 -18.72 -4.75
C ALA A 95 6.16 -18.88 -3.52
N CYS A 96 4.84 -18.80 -3.70
CA CYS A 96 3.90 -18.70 -2.59
C CYS A 96 2.60 -19.52 -2.78
N GLY A 97 2.45 -20.25 -3.89
CA GLY A 97 1.27 -21.09 -4.14
C GLY A 97 0.01 -20.34 -4.57
N ILE A 98 0.12 -19.05 -4.92
CA ILE A 98 -0.98 -18.27 -5.49
C ILE A 98 -1.24 -18.77 -6.91
N GLU A 99 -2.48 -19.19 -7.18
CA GLU A 99 -2.90 -19.65 -8.50
C GLU A 99 -3.57 -18.50 -9.27
N LEU A 100 -3.00 -18.12 -10.41
CA LEU A 100 -3.62 -17.20 -11.36
C LEU A 100 -4.07 -17.98 -12.61
N PRO A 101 -5.37 -18.18 -12.86
CA PRO A 101 -5.88 -18.85 -14.06
C PRO A 101 -5.56 -18.02 -15.32
N GLN A 102 -4.55 -18.45 -16.07
CA GLN A 102 -4.04 -17.74 -17.25
C GLN A 102 -5.11 -17.57 -18.35
N ASP A 103 -6.03 -18.53 -18.48
CA ASP A 103 -7.18 -18.48 -19.41
C ASP A 103 -8.18 -17.37 -19.09
N ARG A 104 -8.01 -16.67 -17.96
CA ARG A 104 -8.89 -15.58 -17.51
C ARG A 104 -8.22 -14.22 -17.48
N PHE A 105 -6.98 -14.10 -17.94
CA PHE A 105 -6.39 -12.80 -18.13
C PHE A 105 -7.19 -12.02 -19.17
N LYS A 106 -7.43 -10.74 -18.86
CA LYS A 106 -8.09 -9.81 -19.76
C LYS A 106 -7.30 -8.52 -19.73
N PHE A 107 -6.85 -8.04 -20.87
CA PHE A 107 -6.17 -6.77 -21.02
C PHE A 107 -6.91 -5.95 -22.07
N ASP A 108 -7.80 -5.08 -21.61
CA ASP A 108 -8.56 -4.22 -22.51
C ASP A 108 -7.68 -3.01 -22.86
N ILE A 109 -7.07 -2.99 -24.05
CA ILE A 109 -6.35 -1.82 -24.57
C ILE A 109 -7.37 -0.85 -25.17
N TYR A 110 -7.30 0.41 -24.76
CA TYR A 110 -8.17 1.47 -25.26
C TYR A 110 -7.43 2.80 -25.37
N GLU A 111 -8.00 3.72 -26.16
CA GLU A 111 -7.54 5.11 -26.21
C GLU A 111 -8.31 5.95 -25.19
N ASN A 112 -7.58 6.72 -24.39
CA ASN A 112 -8.17 7.66 -23.45
C ASN A 112 -8.73 8.90 -24.20
N PRO A 113 -9.45 9.81 -23.51
CA PRO A 113 -10.01 11.01 -24.16
C PRO A 113 -8.98 11.93 -24.84
N ARG A 114 -7.68 11.78 -24.54
CA ARG A 114 -6.57 12.50 -25.19
C ARG A 114 -5.94 11.74 -26.36
N GLY A 115 -6.54 10.62 -26.79
CA GLY A 115 -6.05 9.78 -27.88
C GLY A 115 -4.78 9.01 -27.53
N LYS A 116 -4.50 8.78 -26.23
CA LYS A 116 -3.32 8.02 -25.77
C LYS A 116 -3.72 6.64 -25.31
N LYS A 117 -2.86 5.64 -25.57
CA LYS A 117 -3.15 4.26 -25.16
C LYS A 117 -3.16 4.13 -23.64
N SER A 118 -4.07 3.30 -23.15
CA SER A 118 -4.14 2.84 -21.77
C SER A 118 -4.67 1.41 -21.76
N CYS A 119 -4.45 0.69 -20.67
CA CYS A 119 -4.92 -0.68 -20.51
C CYS A 119 -5.66 -0.83 -19.19
N GLN A 120 -6.81 -1.50 -19.23
CA GLN A 120 -7.42 -2.07 -18.04
C GLN A 120 -7.25 -3.59 -18.04
N GLY A 121 -6.34 -4.07 -17.20
CA GLY A 121 -6.11 -5.47 -16.91
C GLY A 121 -7.05 -6.01 -15.84
N ARG A 122 -7.43 -7.28 -15.93
CA ARG A 122 -8.15 -8.02 -14.88
C ARG A 122 -7.48 -9.36 -14.64
N ILE A 123 -6.89 -9.49 -13.46
CA ILE A 123 -6.15 -10.69 -13.04
C ILE A 123 -6.97 -11.40 -11.97
N TYR A 124 -7.50 -12.57 -12.32
CA TYR A 124 -8.24 -13.41 -11.38
C TYR A 124 -7.27 -14.25 -10.55
N TYR A 125 -7.66 -14.62 -9.32
CA TYR A 125 -6.83 -15.47 -8.47
C TYR A 125 -7.67 -16.50 -7.70
N GLY A 126 -7.03 -17.63 -7.37
CA GLY A 126 -7.61 -18.67 -6.52
C GLY A 126 -7.74 -18.18 -5.07
N SER A 127 -8.96 -18.17 -4.54
CA SER A 127 -9.29 -17.66 -3.19
C SER A 127 -9.74 -18.78 -2.26
N TYR A 128 -9.37 -18.67 -0.98
CA TYR A 128 -9.85 -19.52 0.11
C TYR A 128 -11.33 -19.31 0.47
N PHE A 129 -11.89 -18.18 0.04
CA PHE A 129 -13.23 -17.72 0.41
C PHE A 129 -14.17 -17.64 -0.80
N ALA A 130 -13.69 -17.93 -2.01
CA ALA A 130 -14.53 -18.03 -3.19
C ALA A 130 -15.45 -19.26 -3.11
N SER A 131 -16.75 -19.05 -3.31
CA SER A 131 -17.76 -20.11 -3.29
C SER A 131 -17.69 -21.07 -4.49
N SER A 132 -17.05 -20.66 -5.58
CA SER A 132 -16.83 -21.49 -6.78
C SER A 132 -15.73 -20.93 -7.67
N LYS A 133 -15.27 -21.74 -8.65
CA LYS A 133 -14.38 -21.29 -9.73
C LYS A 133 -14.97 -20.14 -10.57
N ARG A 134 -16.29 -19.95 -10.60
CA ARG A 134 -16.92 -18.83 -11.32
C ARG A 134 -16.89 -17.53 -10.51
N ALA A 135 -16.85 -17.62 -9.18
CA ALA A 135 -16.84 -16.48 -8.27
C ALA A 135 -15.42 -16.08 -7.81
N MET A 136 -14.40 -16.35 -8.64
CA MET A 136 -13.03 -15.98 -8.30
C MET A 136 -12.89 -14.46 -8.21
N PRO A 137 -12.28 -13.94 -7.14
CA PRO A 137 -11.96 -12.52 -7.04
C PRO A 137 -10.93 -12.13 -8.11
N LYS A 138 -10.87 -10.83 -8.36
CA LYS A 138 -9.95 -10.23 -9.33
C LYS A 138 -9.25 -9.01 -8.75
N ILE A 139 -8.03 -8.79 -9.20
CA ILE A 139 -7.28 -7.54 -9.08
C ILE A 139 -7.41 -6.81 -10.40
N LYS A 140 -7.81 -5.54 -10.35
CA LYS A 140 -7.76 -4.68 -11.53
C LYS A 140 -6.38 -4.06 -11.64
N LEU A 141 -5.93 -3.91 -12.87
CA LEU A 141 -4.66 -3.31 -13.21
C LEU A 141 -4.97 -2.15 -14.16
N ASP A 142 -4.70 -0.91 -13.76
CA ASP A 142 -4.86 0.25 -14.63
C ASP A 142 -3.45 0.72 -15.05
N LEU A 143 -3.15 0.58 -16.34
CA LEU A 143 -1.86 0.93 -16.93
C LEU A 143 -2.03 2.12 -17.86
N THR A 144 -1.14 3.10 -17.75
CA THR A 144 -1.14 4.26 -18.64
C THR A 144 0.28 4.71 -18.96
N ALA A 145 0.52 5.12 -20.21
CA ALA A 145 1.74 5.82 -20.62
C ALA A 145 1.49 7.34 -20.76
N ASP A 146 0.27 7.81 -20.49
CA ASP A 146 -0.14 9.20 -20.62
C ASP A 146 0.03 9.96 -19.31
N GLU A 147 1.20 9.90 -18.68
CA GLU A 147 1.48 10.63 -17.45
C GLU A 147 2.92 11.12 -17.42
N VAL A 148 3.13 12.33 -16.88
CA VAL A 148 4.46 12.84 -16.60
C VAL A 148 4.93 12.40 -15.22
N LEU A 149 6.15 11.85 -15.16
CA LEU A 149 6.89 11.63 -13.93
C LEU A 149 7.71 12.89 -13.62
N VAL A 150 7.27 13.68 -12.64
CA VAL A 150 7.98 14.92 -12.26
C VAL A 150 9.17 14.58 -11.36
N MET A 151 8.95 13.71 -10.38
CA MET A 151 9.98 13.20 -9.49
C MET A 151 10.54 11.86 -9.98
N PRO A 152 11.82 11.55 -9.70
CA PRO A 152 12.36 10.24 -9.99
C PRO A 152 11.58 9.15 -9.24
N PRO A 153 11.39 7.95 -9.83
CA PRO A 153 10.80 6.82 -9.14
C PRO A 153 11.55 6.49 -7.84
N SER A 154 10.79 6.27 -6.78
CA SER A 154 11.31 5.86 -5.48
C SER A 154 11.24 4.34 -5.37
N ARG A 155 12.35 3.70 -5.01
CA ARG A 155 12.34 2.28 -4.65
C ARG A 155 11.93 2.15 -3.18
N GLN A 156 10.76 1.57 -2.92
CA GLN A 156 10.20 1.44 -1.59
C GLN A 156 10.01 -0.04 -1.19
N PRO A 157 10.21 -0.40 0.08
CA PRO A 157 9.75 -1.68 0.59
C PRO A 157 8.22 -1.71 0.57
N VAL A 158 7.65 -2.85 0.19
CA VAL A 158 6.21 -3.09 0.23
C VAL A 158 5.86 -3.66 1.61
N ILE A 159 4.90 -3.02 2.27
CA ILE A 159 4.32 -3.46 3.53
C ILE A 159 3.55 -4.76 3.25
N HIS A 160 4.16 -5.86 3.67
CA HIS A 160 3.67 -7.22 3.53
C HIS A 160 3.92 -7.99 4.82
N SER A 161 3.04 -7.76 5.79
CA SER A 161 3.16 -8.25 7.16
C SER A 161 2.56 -9.66 7.30
N TYR A 162 2.95 -10.58 6.42
CA TYR A 162 2.45 -11.96 6.44
C TYR A 162 3.60 -12.93 6.67
N SER A 163 3.29 -14.08 7.28
CA SER A 163 4.29 -15.04 7.75
C SER A 163 5.24 -15.58 6.67
N ASP A 164 4.83 -15.53 5.40
CA ASP A 164 5.60 -16.03 4.26
C ASP A 164 6.31 -14.94 3.46
N VAL A 165 6.42 -13.72 3.99
CA VAL A 165 7.22 -12.64 3.40
C VAL A 165 8.63 -13.15 3.02
N PRO A 166 9.14 -12.83 1.82
CA PRO A 166 10.51 -13.19 1.43
C PRO A 166 11.54 -12.65 2.42
N GLY A 167 12.67 -13.36 2.59
CA GLY A 167 13.73 -12.96 3.53
C GLY A 167 14.33 -11.57 3.25
N ASP A 168 14.40 -11.16 1.98
CA ASP A 168 14.86 -9.82 1.57
C ASP A 168 13.71 -8.78 1.52
N GLY A 169 12.51 -9.15 1.98
CA GLY A 169 11.29 -8.37 1.83
C GLY A 169 10.82 -8.25 0.38
N ILE A 170 9.80 -7.43 0.17
CA ILE A 170 9.28 -7.08 -1.15
C ILE A 170 9.63 -5.62 -1.42
N HIS A 171 10.03 -5.30 -2.64
CA HIS A 171 10.33 -3.94 -3.07
C HIS A 171 9.64 -3.64 -4.39
N VAL A 172 9.35 -2.36 -4.64
CA VAL A 172 8.77 -1.90 -5.90
C VAL A 172 9.30 -0.50 -6.25
N ASN A 173 9.38 -0.20 -7.55
CA ASN A 173 9.57 1.15 -8.04
C ASN A 173 8.21 1.85 -8.08
N CYS A 174 8.05 2.92 -7.31
CA CYS A 174 6.80 3.64 -7.19
C CYS A 174 6.99 5.16 -7.30
N TYR A 175 5.88 5.88 -7.42
CA TYR A 175 5.87 7.31 -7.26
C TYR A 175 6.45 7.70 -5.90
N SER A 176 7.31 8.72 -5.87
CA SER A 176 7.73 9.33 -4.61
C SER A 176 6.53 9.92 -3.86
N TYR A 177 6.67 10.15 -2.56
CA TYR A 177 5.57 10.71 -1.77
C TYR A 177 5.06 12.06 -2.32
N PRO A 178 5.93 13.04 -2.67
CA PRO A 178 5.50 14.25 -3.38
C PRO A 178 4.77 14.01 -4.70
N GLU A 179 5.24 13.05 -5.49
CA GLU A 179 4.66 12.70 -6.80
C GLU A 179 3.21 12.21 -6.66
N VAL A 180 2.96 11.27 -5.73
CA VAL A 180 1.60 10.78 -5.47
C VAL A 180 0.72 11.90 -4.92
N PHE A 181 1.26 12.74 -4.03
CA PHE A 181 0.49 13.81 -3.43
C PHE A 181 0.04 14.84 -4.49
N GLY A 182 0.95 15.33 -5.33
CA GLY A 182 0.58 16.22 -6.43
C GLY A 182 -0.44 15.59 -7.38
N GLU A 183 -0.29 14.31 -7.73
CA GLU A 183 -1.29 13.60 -8.56
C GLU A 183 -2.66 13.49 -7.87
N LYS A 184 -2.69 13.33 -6.55
CA LYS A 184 -3.93 13.28 -5.76
C LYS A 184 -4.66 14.60 -5.71
N VAL A 185 -3.92 15.70 -5.57
CA VAL A 185 -4.51 17.06 -5.61
C VAL A 185 -5.07 17.35 -7.00
N ARG A 186 -4.34 17.02 -8.07
CA ARG A 186 -4.86 17.10 -9.45
C ARG A 186 -6.14 16.30 -9.63
N ALA A 187 -6.13 15.03 -9.20
CA ALA A 187 -7.30 14.15 -9.33
C ALA A 187 -8.50 14.65 -8.53
N LEU A 188 -8.29 15.22 -7.33
CA LEU A 188 -9.36 15.85 -6.58
C LEU A 188 -10.00 17.00 -7.38
N GLY A 189 -9.16 17.85 -7.97
CA GLY A 189 -9.58 18.96 -8.84
C GLY A 189 -10.31 18.57 -10.12
N GLU A 190 -9.99 17.42 -10.69
CA GLU A 190 -10.55 17.00 -11.98
C GLU A 190 -11.87 16.22 -11.82
N ARG A 191 -11.98 15.37 -10.80
CA ARG A 191 -13.10 14.42 -10.67
C ARG A 191 -13.82 14.43 -9.32
N GLY A 192 -13.32 15.16 -8.31
CA GLY A 192 -14.04 15.35 -7.05
C GLY A 192 -14.50 14.07 -6.35
N ARG A 193 -13.66 13.03 -6.26
CA ARG A 193 -14.07 11.75 -5.64
C ARG A 193 -13.76 11.71 -4.13
N PRO A 194 -14.63 11.08 -3.31
CA PRO A 194 -14.43 10.91 -1.86
C PRO A 194 -13.04 10.35 -1.49
N ARG A 195 -12.56 9.38 -2.27
CA ARG A 195 -11.23 8.78 -2.07
C ARG A 195 -10.09 9.78 -2.25
N ASP A 196 -10.20 10.72 -3.19
CA ASP A 196 -9.16 11.72 -3.42
C ASP A 196 -9.20 12.80 -2.34
N LEU A 197 -10.39 13.22 -1.88
CA LEU A 197 -10.52 14.13 -0.72
C LEU A 197 -9.94 13.51 0.55
N TYR A 198 -10.32 12.27 0.85
CA TYR A 198 -9.75 11.50 1.95
C TYR A 198 -8.23 11.44 1.85
N ASP A 199 -7.72 11.17 0.64
CA ASP A 199 -6.29 11.02 0.43
C ASP A 199 -5.57 12.36 0.65
N VAL A 200 -5.95 13.43 -0.06
CA VAL A 200 -5.32 14.75 0.02
C VAL A 200 -5.20 15.26 1.45
N ILE A 201 -6.28 15.19 2.24
CA ILE A 201 -6.28 15.69 3.61
C ILE A 201 -5.41 14.83 4.53
N ASN A 202 -5.41 13.50 4.35
CA ASN A 202 -4.53 12.63 5.16
C ASN A 202 -3.05 12.79 4.81
N LEU A 203 -2.73 13.01 3.53
CA LEU A 203 -1.36 13.35 3.13
C LEU A 203 -0.95 14.70 3.75
N TYR A 204 -1.83 15.72 3.74
CA TYR A 204 -1.58 17.01 4.41
C TYR A 204 -1.37 16.89 5.93
N ARG A 205 -2.14 16.01 6.57
CA ARG A 205 -2.05 15.72 8.01
C ARG A 205 -0.87 14.84 8.39
N ASN A 206 -0.04 14.41 7.46
CA ASN A 206 1.10 13.59 7.79
C ASN A 206 2.19 14.39 8.53
N ASP A 207 2.92 13.73 9.44
CA ASP A 207 4.02 14.35 10.19
C ASP A 207 5.27 14.54 9.32
N GLN A 208 5.45 13.74 8.27
CA GLN A 208 6.52 13.84 7.28
C GLN A 208 6.08 14.58 6.00
N LEU A 209 5.20 15.58 6.17
CA LEU A 209 4.68 16.41 5.08
C LEU A 209 5.83 17.08 4.28
N PRO A 210 5.90 16.93 2.95
CA PRO A 210 6.89 17.62 2.13
C PRO A 210 6.64 19.13 2.12
N ALA A 211 7.64 19.92 1.71
CA ALA A 211 7.47 21.38 1.59
C ALA A 211 6.34 21.73 0.60
N PRO A 212 5.51 22.76 0.89
CA PRO A 212 4.41 23.14 0.00
C PRO A 212 4.89 23.49 -1.40
N ALA A 213 6.03 24.19 -1.53
CA ALA A 213 6.65 24.52 -2.82
C ALA A 213 6.93 23.28 -3.69
N ILE A 214 7.35 22.16 -3.08
CA ILE A 214 7.61 20.89 -3.78
C ILE A 214 6.30 20.31 -4.32
N ILE A 215 5.25 20.27 -3.49
CA ILE A 215 3.95 19.73 -3.90
C ILE A 215 3.33 20.63 -4.98
N ASN A 216 3.46 21.94 -4.84
CA ASN A 216 2.93 22.94 -5.75
C ASN A 216 3.56 22.82 -7.15
N ASP A 217 4.89 22.66 -7.24
CA ASP A 217 5.59 22.46 -8.51
C ASP A 217 5.23 21.12 -9.17
N VAL A 218 5.21 20.02 -8.41
CA VAL A 218 4.76 18.72 -8.93
C VAL A 218 3.34 18.81 -9.48
N LEU A 219 2.43 19.44 -8.74
CA LEU A 219 1.06 19.67 -9.16
C LEU A 219 1.00 20.53 -10.42
N ALA A 220 1.74 21.64 -10.48
CA ALA A 220 1.76 22.54 -11.62
C ALA A 220 2.25 21.84 -12.90
N GLN A 221 3.34 21.08 -12.83
CA GLN A 221 3.85 20.33 -13.98
C GLN A 221 2.89 19.23 -14.43
N LYS A 222 2.22 18.54 -13.51
CA LYS A 222 1.20 17.53 -13.84
C LYS A 222 -0.05 18.14 -14.46
N CYS A 223 -0.53 19.27 -13.95
CA CYS A 223 -1.65 20.02 -14.52
C CYS A 223 -1.30 20.52 -15.94
N ALA A 224 -0.11 21.11 -16.12
CA ALA A 224 0.37 21.57 -17.41
C ALA A 224 0.45 20.43 -18.45
N TYR A 225 0.97 19.26 -18.07
CA TYR A 225 1.03 18.09 -18.95
C TYR A 225 -0.35 17.61 -19.40
N LYS A 226 -1.35 17.71 -18.52
CA LYS A 226 -2.75 17.35 -18.79
C LYS A 226 -3.55 18.47 -19.42
N GLU A 227 -2.95 19.64 -19.65
CA GLU A 227 -3.60 20.83 -20.22
C GLU A 227 -4.82 21.28 -19.40
N ILE A 228 -4.70 21.20 -18.07
CA ILE A 228 -5.73 21.67 -17.14
C ILE A 228 -5.16 22.74 -16.21
N GLU A 229 -6.06 23.57 -15.69
CA GLU A 229 -5.70 24.54 -14.66
C GLU A 229 -5.40 23.84 -13.32
N LYS A 230 -4.61 24.51 -12.49
CA LYS A 230 -4.35 24.04 -11.13
C LYS A 230 -5.62 24.23 -10.30
N PRO A 231 -6.09 23.20 -9.58
CA PRO A 231 -7.28 23.34 -8.77
C PRO A 231 -7.07 24.33 -7.63
N THR A 232 -8.14 25.06 -7.33
CA THR A 232 -8.26 26.03 -6.25
C THR A 232 -9.31 25.56 -5.24
N LEU A 233 -9.37 26.24 -4.09
CA LEU A 233 -10.43 25.99 -3.09
C LEU A 233 -11.83 26.20 -3.70
N ALA A 234 -12.01 27.23 -4.53
CA ALA A 234 -13.31 27.55 -5.14
C ALA A 234 -13.81 26.43 -6.07
N ASP A 235 -12.90 25.73 -6.75
CA ASP A 235 -13.27 24.61 -7.63
C ASP A 235 -13.88 23.45 -6.86
N MET A 236 -13.56 23.31 -5.57
CA MET A 236 -14.06 22.21 -4.73
C MET A 236 -15.57 22.28 -4.55
N ASP A 237 -16.15 23.48 -4.48
CA ASP A 237 -17.59 23.67 -4.25
C ASP A 237 -18.45 22.97 -5.31
N ASN A 238 -17.96 22.85 -6.54
CA ASN A 238 -18.62 22.13 -7.64
C ASN A 238 -18.83 20.63 -7.34
N TYR A 239 -18.01 20.07 -6.45
CA TYR A 239 -18.02 18.64 -6.13
C TYR A 239 -18.68 18.32 -4.78
N ARG A 240 -19.04 19.33 -3.98
CA ARG A 240 -19.47 19.14 -2.58
C ARG A 240 -20.64 18.15 -2.45
N ASP A 241 -21.70 18.35 -3.24
CA ASP A 241 -22.90 17.51 -3.18
C ASP A 241 -22.62 16.07 -3.62
N ALA A 242 -21.83 15.89 -4.68
CA ALA A 242 -21.44 14.57 -5.14
C ALA A 242 -20.54 13.86 -4.12
N LEU A 243 -19.63 14.59 -3.48
CA LEU A 243 -18.74 14.08 -2.44
C LEU A 243 -19.52 13.59 -1.22
N ILE A 244 -20.46 14.39 -0.71
CA ILE A 244 -21.25 14.00 0.48
C ILE A 244 -22.11 12.77 0.20
N GLN A 245 -22.76 12.70 -0.97
CA GLN A 245 -23.62 11.58 -1.35
C GLN A 245 -22.84 10.27 -1.52
N ASN A 246 -21.58 10.35 -1.95
CA ASN A 246 -20.76 9.18 -2.23
C ASN A 246 -19.73 8.87 -1.13
N TRP A 247 -19.67 9.66 -0.05
CA TRP A 247 -18.68 9.50 1.01
C TRP A 247 -18.69 8.11 1.62
N GLU A 248 -19.84 7.71 2.20
CA GLU A 248 -20.01 6.39 2.82
C GLU A 248 -19.94 5.24 1.79
N PRO A 249 -20.70 5.26 0.67
CA PRO A 249 -20.67 4.17 -0.31
C PRO A 249 -19.25 3.84 -0.83
N MET A 250 -18.39 4.85 -0.99
CA MET A 250 -17.07 4.66 -1.57
C MET A 250 -15.97 4.32 -0.56
N LEU A 251 -16.13 4.67 0.72
CA LEU A 251 -15.05 4.57 1.72
C LEU A 251 -15.34 3.57 2.84
N ALA A 252 -16.60 3.32 3.23
CA ALA A 252 -16.91 2.54 4.43
C ALA A 252 -16.30 1.13 4.44
N HIS A 253 -16.30 0.45 3.29
CA HIS A 253 -15.73 -0.90 3.14
C HIS A 253 -14.18 -0.92 3.08
N GLN A 254 -13.53 0.24 2.98
CA GLN A 254 -12.08 0.40 2.85
C GLN A 254 -11.42 0.86 4.16
N LEU A 255 -12.21 1.20 5.18
CA LEU A 255 -11.76 1.80 6.42
C LEU A 255 -12.21 0.96 7.62
N PRO A 256 -11.41 0.86 8.69
CA PRO A 256 -11.86 0.25 9.95
C PRO A 256 -13.07 0.97 10.55
N ALA A 257 -13.14 2.29 10.36
CA ALA A 257 -14.31 3.10 10.66
C ALA A 257 -14.30 4.37 9.79
N LEU A 258 -15.48 4.77 9.32
CA LEU A 258 -15.67 5.91 8.44
C LEU A 258 -15.78 7.20 9.28
N PRO A 259 -14.86 8.18 9.12
CA PRO A 259 -15.01 9.48 9.75
C PRO A 259 -16.08 10.33 9.06
N ALA A 260 -16.63 11.31 9.77
CA ALA A 260 -17.53 12.30 9.20
C ALA A 260 -16.90 13.08 8.04
N PHE A 261 -17.71 13.38 7.01
CA PHE A 261 -17.31 14.10 5.81
C PHE A 261 -16.79 15.51 6.14
N GLU A 262 -17.45 16.19 7.08
CA GLU A 262 -17.15 17.55 7.52
C GLU A 262 -15.72 17.68 8.01
N LEU A 263 -15.17 16.66 8.69
CA LEU A 263 -13.79 16.65 9.17
C LEU A 263 -12.75 16.74 8.06
N TYR A 264 -13.12 16.37 6.83
CA TYR A 264 -12.26 16.43 5.66
C TYR A 264 -12.55 17.66 4.82
N TRP A 265 -13.83 17.97 4.63
CA TRP A 265 -14.27 19.15 3.91
C TRP A 265 -13.77 20.45 4.55
N ASP A 266 -13.95 20.59 5.87
CA ASP A 266 -13.59 21.80 6.61
C ASP A 266 -12.07 21.99 6.74
N ALA A 267 -11.27 20.99 6.36
CA ALA A 267 -9.81 21.08 6.32
C ALA A 267 -9.28 21.60 4.97
N LEU A 268 -10.11 21.69 3.93
CA LEU A 268 -9.70 22.19 2.62
C LEU A 268 -9.16 23.63 2.64
N PRO A 269 -9.77 24.60 3.36
CA PRO A 269 -9.24 25.96 3.39
C PRO A 269 -7.80 26.02 3.92
N GLU A 270 -7.53 25.37 5.05
CA GLU A 270 -6.19 25.30 5.65
C GLU A 270 -5.20 24.61 4.71
N PHE A 271 -5.64 23.54 4.02
CA PHE A 271 -4.81 22.84 3.05
C PHE A 271 -4.43 23.72 1.85
N PHE A 272 -5.36 24.44 1.24
CA PHE A 272 -5.08 25.29 0.08
C PHE A 272 -4.23 26.52 0.47
N GLU A 273 -4.50 27.13 1.63
CA GLU A 273 -3.66 28.19 2.18
C GLU A 273 -2.21 27.70 2.37
N TRP A 274 -2.03 26.50 2.94
CA TRP A 274 -0.72 25.87 3.05
C TRP A 274 -0.07 25.61 1.69
N LEU A 275 -0.81 25.10 0.70
CA LEU A 275 -0.28 24.77 -0.62
C LEU A 275 0.21 26.00 -1.38
N GLU A 276 -0.42 27.16 -1.16
CA GLU A 276 -0.05 28.46 -1.74
C GLU A 276 1.05 29.18 -0.95
N SER A 277 1.33 28.74 0.28
CA SER A 277 2.31 29.39 1.15
C SER A 277 3.73 29.32 0.56
N PRO A 278 4.44 30.47 0.44
CA PRO A 278 5.79 30.53 -0.12
C PRO A 278 6.85 29.95 0.82
N GLU A 279 6.53 29.80 2.11
CA GLU A 279 7.46 29.29 3.12
C GLU A 279 7.17 27.82 3.48
N THR A 280 8.25 27.10 3.77
CA THR A 280 8.16 25.92 4.62
C THR A 280 7.70 26.39 5.99
N VAL A 281 6.40 26.33 6.28
CA VAL A 281 5.92 26.41 7.67
C VAL A 281 6.69 25.34 8.43
N ARG A 282 7.73 25.74 9.17
CA ARG A 282 8.51 24.82 9.99
C ARG A 282 7.59 24.36 11.11
N ARG A 283 6.88 23.26 10.88
CA ARG A 283 6.12 22.60 11.94
C ARG A 283 7.11 22.28 13.06
N THR A 284 6.82 22.77 14.27
CA THR A 284 7.62 22.51 15.46
C THR A 284 7.84 21.02 15.59
N THR A 285 9.10 20.58 15.74
CA THR A 285 9.39 19.18 16.01
C THR A 285 8.74 18.80 17.33
N LEU A 286 7.71 17.95 17.27
CA LEU A 286 6.99 17.52 18.46
C LEU A 286 7.83 16.53 19.26
N GLY A 287 7.87 16.70 20.58
CA GLY A 287 8.49 15.74 21.48
C GLY A 287 7.63 14.48 21.65
N ALA A 288 8.22 13.42 22.20
CA ALA A 288 7.47 12.22 22.59
C ALA A 288 6.50 12.52 23.74
N VAL A 289 5.33 11.89 23.73
CA VAL A 289 4.31 11.99 24.81
C VAL A 289 4.82 11.42 26.14
N SER A 290 5.76 10.47 26.09
CA SER A 290 6.45 9.90 27.24
C SER A 290 7.83 9.41 26.85
N ARG A 291 8.78 9.44 27.79
CA ARG A 291 10.11 8.84 27.65
C ARG A 291 10.23 7.48 28.35
N GLU A 292 9.15 7.01 28.96
CA GLU A 292 9.10 5.73 29.66
C GLU A 292 8.85 4.57 28.69
N GLY A 293 9.58 3.47 28.90
CA GLY A 293 9.45 2.26 28.09
C GLY A 293 9.94 2.41 26.65
N ASN A 294 10.10 1.27 25.98
CA ASN A 294 10.53 1.23 24.59
C ASN A 294 9.33 1.46 23.67
N ILE A 295 9.52 2.20 22.57
CA ILE A 295 8.48 2.36 21.55
C ILE A 295 8.10 0.98 21.01
N TYR A 296 6.81 0.66 21.04
CA TYR A 296 6.26 -0.59 20.54
C TYR A 296 5.48 -0.31 19.25
N ARG A 297 6.02 -0.74 18.11
CA ARG A 297 5.42 -0.56 16.77
C ARG A 297 5.20 -1.93 16.11
N PRO A 298 4.16 -2.67 16.52
CA PRO A 298 3.83 -3.92 15.87
C PRO A 298 3.34 -3.66 14.44
N ALA A 299 3.56 -4.65 13.56
CA ALA A 299 2.99 -4.62 12.21
C ALA A 299 1.46 -4.73 12.29
N TYR A 300 0.78 -4.10 11.35
CA TYR A 300 -0.68 -4.10 11.22
C TYR A 300 -1.23 -5.50 11.02
N GLY A 301 -2.23 -5.84 11.84
CA GLY A 301 -2.83 -7.18 11.86
C GLY A 301 -1.90 -8.29 12.34
N GLN A 302 -0.75 -7.96 12.93
CA GLN A 302 0.14 -8.90 13.60
C GLN A 302 0.37 -8.49 15.06
N LEU A 303 -0.71 -8.12 15.74
CA LEU A 303 -0.63 -7.70 17.12
C LEU A 303 -0.37 -8.90 18.05
N ASN A 304 -0.74 -10.12 17.63
CA ASN A 304 -0.68 -11.34 18.44
C ASN A 304 -1.39 -11.14 19.80
N LEU A 305 -2.43 -10.31 19.81
CA LEU A 305 -3.23 -9.99 20.98
C LEU A 305 -4.54 -10.78 20.94
N ARG A 306 -5.22 -10.90 22.08
CA ARG A 306 -6.60 -11.42 22.09
C ARG A 306 -7.46 -10.57 21.15
N ALA A 307 -8.35 -11.21 20.38
CA ALA A 307 -9.11 -10.59 19.29
C ALA A 307 -9.77 -9.23 19.64
N LEU A 308 -10.37 -9.09 20.83
CA LEU A 308 -10.99 -7.82 21.30
C LEU A 308 -9.97 -6.69 21.49
N SER A 309 -8.79 -7.02 22.02
CA SER A 309 -7.69 -6.06 22.19
C SER A 309 -7.04 -5.70 20.86
N GLY A 310 -7.00 -6.65 19.90
CA GLY A 310 -6.47 -6.43 18.55
C GLY A 310 -7.29 -5.39 17.78
N ARG A 311 -8.61 -5.61 17.66
CA ARG A 311 -9.52 -4.70 16.94
C ARG A 311 -9.54 -3.29 17.51
N SER A 312 -9.63 -3.17 18.84
CA SER A 312 -9.60 -1.87 19.51
C SER A 312 -8.30 -1.13 19.21
N LEU A 313 -7.17 -1.85 19.19
CA LEU A 313 -5.87 -1.26 18.92
C LEU A 313 -5.74 -0.78 17.47
N GLU A 314 -6.25 -1.52 16.50
CA GLU A 314 -6.25 -1.05 15.10
C GLU A 314 -7.16 0.16 14.89
N ILE A 315 -8.29 0.26 15.59
CA ILE A 315 -9.11 1.48 15.62
C ILE A 315 -8.32 2.66 16.20
N ILE A 316 -7.57 2.43 17.29
CA ILE A 316 -6.74 3.46 17.92
C ILE A 316 -5.61 3.93 16.99
N ARG A 317 -4.91 2.99 16.33
CA ARG A 317 -3.84 3.30 15.36
C ARG A 317 -4.37 4.03 14.14
N PHE A 318 -5.51 3.58 13.62
CA PHE A 318 -6.22 4.26 12.54
C PHE A 318 -6.61 5.68 12.94
N ALA A 319 -7.23 5.87 14.11
CA ALA A 319 -7.62 7.18 14.60
C ALA A 319 -6.40 8.11 14.76
N ALA A 320 -5.30 7.61 15.33
CA ALA A 320 -4.06 8.35 15.46
C ALA A 320 -3.51 8.83 14.10
N GLY A 321 -3.43 7.92 13.12
CA GLY A 321 -2.95 8.26 11.78
C GLY A 321 -3.81 9.28 11.04
N ASN A 322 -5.11 9.37 11.38
CA ASN A 322 -6.06 10.31 10.81
C ASN A 322 -6.31 11.56 11.68
N ARG A 323 -5.59 11.71 12.81
CA ARG A 323 -5.76 12.78 13.81
C ARG A 323 -7.17 12.85 14.42
N LEU A 324 -7.78 11.69 14.65
CA LEU A 324 -9.12 11.54 15.23
C LEU A 324 -9.03 11.16 16.71
N CYS A 325 -9.95 11.70 17.52
CA CYS A 325 -10.13 11.28 18.90
C CYS A 325 -10.80 9.90 18.98
N VAL A 326 -10.50 9.18 20.05
CA VAL A 326 -11.04 7.84 20.33
C VAL A 326 -11.85 7.89 21.62
N ASN A 327 -13.06 7.34 21.59
CA ASN A 327 -13.79 7.00 22.80
C ASN A 327 -13.32 5.63 23.30
N LEU A 328 -12.59 5.63 24.42
CA LEU A 328 -11.96 4.46 24.99
C LEU A 328 -12.78 3.92 26.18
N ASP A 329 -13.30 2.71 26.04
CA ASP A 329 -13.90 1.96 27.15
C ASP A 329 -12.84 1.10 27.85
N TYR A 330 -12.68 1.30 29.15
CA TYR A 330 -11.57 0.72 29.89
C TYR A 330 -11.92 0.41 31.33
N THR A 331 -11.39 -0.72 31.80
CA THR A 331 -11.51 -1.19 33.19
C THR A 331 -10.18 -1.03 33.91
N ASP A 332 -10.13 -0.23 34.97
CA ASP A 332 -8.89 -0.03 35.73
C ASP A 332 -8.51 -1.23 36.62
N ASN A 333 -7.38 -1.12 37.33
CA ASN A 333 -6.92 -2.20 38.23
C ASN A 333 -7.85 -2.42 39.43
N GLU A 334 -8.71 -1.46 39.77
CA GLU A 334 -9.70 -1.56 40.86
C GLU A 334 -11.03 -2.17 40.36
N GLY A 335 -11.14 -2.44 39.05
CA GLY A 335 -12.33 -2.99 38.43
C GLY A 335 -13.36 -1.94 37.99
N ASN A 336 -13.03 -0.64 38.07
CA ASN A 336 -13.94 0.41 37.64
C ASN A 336 -13.91 0.56 36.12
N ARG A 337 -15.05 0.31 35.47
CA ARG A 337 -15.23 0.52 34.02
C ARG A 337 -15.69 1.96 33.75
N ARG A 338 -14.97 2.68 32.89
CA ARG A 338 -15.32 4.06 32.49
C ARG A 338 -14.92 4.33 31.04
N THR A 339 -15.73 5.15 30.36
CA THR A 339 -15.42 5.69 29.03
C THR A 339 -14.76 7.06 29.13
N ARG A 340 -13.89 7.38 28.15
CA ARG A 340 -13.32 8.73 27.98
C ARG A 340 -12.86 8.96 26.55
N VAL A 341 -12.89 10.22 26.13
CA VAL A 341 -12.35 10.65 24.84
C VAL A 341 -10.86 10.95 24.99
N ILE A 342 -10.05 10.37 24.11
CA ILE A 342 -8.59 10.48 24.12
C ILE A 342 -8.02 10.85 22.75
N GLU A 343 -6.88 11.54 22.77
CA GLU A 343 -5.96 11.76 21.66
C GLU A 343 -4.86 10.67 21.74
N PRO A 344 -4.85 9.68 20.84
CA PRO A 344 -3.88 8.58 20.90
C PRO A 344 -2.51 8.98 20.32
N TYR A 345 -1.42 8.74 21.06
CA TYR A 345 -0.07 9.15 20.63
C TYR A 345 0.95 8.03 20.52
N SER A 346 1.07 7.10 21.48
CA SER A 346 2.19 6.15 21.48
C SER A 346 1.85 4.82 22.17
N LEU A 347 2.40 3.72 21.65
CA LEU A 347 2.46 2.43 22.36
C LEU A 347 3.86 2.22 22.91
N ARG A 348 3.94 1.85 24.18
CA ARG A 348 5.21 1.61 24.87
C ARG A 348 5.18 0.24 25.53
N GLN A 349 6.26 -0.52 25.36
CA GLN A 349 6.49 -1.72 26.12
C GLN A 349 7.28 -1.36 27.39
N ALA A 350 6.65 -1.56 28.55
CA ALA A 350 7.28 -1.39 29.85
C ALA A 350 8.26 -2.53 30.15
N GLN A 351 9.17 -2.32 31.10
CA GLN A 351 10.19 -3.31 31.48
C GLN A 351 9.60 -4.65 31.96
N ASN A 352 8.40 -4.63 32.51
CA ASN A 352 7.66 -5.81 32.94
C ASN A 352 6.90 -6.52 31.80
N GLY A 353 7.12 -6.11 30.54
CA GLY A 353 6.48 -6.69 29.36
C GLY A 353 5.09 -6.14 29.03
N ASN A 354 4.48 -5.35 29.92
CA ASN A 354 3.17 -4.76 29.65
C ASN A 354 3.26 -3.73 28.52
N ILE A 355 2.26 -3.74 27.64
CA ILE A 355 2.12 -2.73 26.60
C ILE A 355 1.13 -1.66 27.08
N LEU A 356 1.56 -0.41 27.01
CA LEU A 356 0.84 0.77 27.46
C LEU A 356 0.54 1.68 26.28
N LEU A 357 -0.71 2.09 26.13
CA LEU A 357 -1.12 3.19 25.28
C LEU A 357 -0.98 4.50 26.05
N TYR A 358 -0.06 5.36 25.61
CA TYR A 358 0.02 6.75 26.04
C TYR A 358 -0.87 7.62 25.15
N ALA A 359 -1.76 8.34 25.81
CA ALA A 359 -2.72 9.21 25.17
C ALA A 359 -2.99 10.44 26.03
N VAL A 360 -3.52 11.50 25.42
CA VAL A 360 -3.94 12.70 26.13
C VAL A 360 -5.45 12.73 26.23
N ARG A 361 -5.99 13.05 27.39
CA ARG A 361 -7.44 13.20 27.56
C ARG A 361 -7.94 14.46 26.85
N ALA A 362 -8.98 14.32 26.04
CA ALA A 362 -9.53 15.43 25.26
C ALA A 362 -10.22 16.49 26.14
N ASP A 363 -10.75 16.10 27.30
CA ASP A 363 -11.52 16.98 28.17
C ASP A 363 -10.67 17.86 29.10
N ASN A 364 -9.47 17.39 29.49
CA ASN A 364 -8.63 18.12 30.46
C ASN A 364 -7.14 18.17 30.09
N GLY A 365 -6.75 17.64 28.93
CA GLY A 365 -5.37 17.69 28.44
C GLY A 365 -4.36 16.85 29.23
N GLN A 366 -4.79 16.01 30.17
CA GLN A 366 -3.86 15.19 30.97
C GLN A 366 -3.33 13.99 30.17
N ILE A 367 -2.01 13.78 30.24
CA ILE A 367 -1.37 12.57 29.73
C ILE A 367 -1.73 11.39 30.65
N ARG A 368 -2.16 10.27 30.06
CA ARG A 368 -2.47 9.03 30.76
C ARG A 368 -1.88 7.83 30.01
N ALA A 369 -1.56 6.79 30.77
CA ALA A 369 -1.13 5.50 30.25
C ALA A 369 -2.23 4.46 30.52
N TYR A 370 -2.59 3.68 29.50
CA TYR A 370 -3.63 2.66 29.56
C TYR A 370 -3.03 1.29 29.20
N LYS A 371 -3.22 0.28 30.04
CA LYS A 371 -2.79 -1.09 29.70
C LYS A 371 -3.68 -1.63 28.59
N ILE A 372 -3.10 -2.12 27.50
CA ILE A 372 -3.90 -2.56 26.34
C ILE A 372 -4.84 -3.74 26.66
N ASN A 373 -4.48 -4.58 27.63
CA ASN A 373 -5.28 -5.73 28.05
C ASN A 373 -6.47 -5.36 28.95
N GLN A 374 -6.59 -4.08 29.32
CA GLN A 374 -7.68 -3.49 30.10
C GLN A 374 -8.61 -2.63 29.24
N ILE A 375 -8.32 -2.51 27.94
CA ILE A 375 -9.21 -1.88 26.97
C ILE A 375 -10.31 -2.88 26.64
N ASN A 376 -11.56 -2.48 26.92
CA ASN A 376 -12.73 -3.29 26.62
C ASN A 376 -13.19 -3.07 25.17
N ASP A 377 -13.16 -1.80 24.73
CA ASP A 377 -13.57 -1.37 23.39
C ASP A 377 -12.97 0.00 23.04
N ALA A 378 -12.90 0.30 21.75
CA ALA A 378 -12.49 1.60 21.22
C ALA A 378 -13.33 1.97 19.99
N SER A 379 -13.81 3.21 19.94
CA SER A 379 -14.56 3.75 18.81
C SER A 379 -14.09 5.15 18.42
N ILE A 380 -14.20 5.48 17.14
CA ILE A 380 -13.84 6.81 16.64
C ILE A 380 -14.89 7.83 17.09
N VAL A 381 -14.42 9.02 17.48
CA VAL A 381 -15.25 10.19 17.69
C VAL A 381 -15.07 11.12 16.50
N ASN A 382 -16.15 11.77 16.05
CA ASN A 382 -16.10 12.79 14.99
C ASN A 382 -15.51 14.12 15.51
N GLN A 383 -14.33 14.03 16.09
CA GLN A 383 -13.55 15.13 16.65
C GLN A 383 -12.09 14.91 16.25
N THR A 384 -11.49 15.91 15.61
CA THR A 384 -10.06 15.90 15.31
C THR A 384 -9.26 16.53 16.45
N PHE A 385 -7.96 16.25 16.50
CA PHE A 385 -7.04 16.93 17.39
C PHE A 385 -5.81 17.43 16.64
N ILE A 386 -5.23 18.52 17.13
CA ILE A 386 -3.93 19.02 16.66
C ILE A 386 -2.86 18.35 17.53
N PRO A 387 -1.92 17.57 16.94
CA PRO A 387 -0.93 16.85 17.73
C PRO A 387 -0.06 17.79 18.57
N ARG A 388 -0.03 17.55 19.88
CA ARG A 388 0.89 18.22 20.83
C ARG A 388 2.20 17.45 21.01
N TYR A 389 2.17 16.17 20.68
CA TYR A 389 3.29 15.24 20.76
C TYR A 389 3.40 14.45 19.46
N GLN A 390 4.56 13.83 19.24
CA GLN A 390 4.77 12.96 18.08
C GLN A 390 3.81 11.75 18.16
N ILE A 391 3.14 11.45 17.05
CA ILE A 391 2.33 10.25 16.91
C ILE A 391 3.25 9.09 16.50
N GLU A 392 3.37 8.09 17.36
CA GLU A 392 4.30 6.96 17.23
C GLU A 392 3.58 5.62 17.03
N LEU A 393 2.28 5.66 16.75
CA LEU A 393 1.38 4.50 16.66
C LEU A 393 1.39 3.80 15.30
N SER A 394 1.95 4.43 14.29
CA SER A 394 2.20 3.83 12.97
C SER A 394 3.69 3.49 12.83
N PRO A 395 4.05 2.46 12.04
CA PRO A 395 5.44 2.19 11.72
C PRO A 395 6.08 3.40 11.06
N SER A 396 7.39 3.56 11.25
CA SER A 396 8.14 4.65 10.63
C SER A 396 8.06 4.54 9.11
N LEU A 397 7.65 5.64 8.47
CA LEU A 397 7.66 5.78 7.03
C LEU A 397 9.12 5.88 6.55
N ASN A 398 9.44 5.19 5.47
CA ASN A 398 10.71 5.34 4.76
C ASN A 398 10.54 6.40 3.66
N ILE A 399 10.30 7.66 4.02
CA ILE A 399 10.27 8.76 3.05
C ILE A 399 11.69 9.34 2.98
N PRO A 400 12.46 9.10 1.90
CA PRO A 400 13.74 9.77 1.73
C PRO A 400 13.50 11.28 1.61
N PRO A 401 14.41 12.13 2.12
CA PRO A 401 14.32 13.56 1.86
C PRO A 401 14.29 13.79 0.35
N ALA A 402 13.30 14.54 -0.13
CA ALA A 402 13.14 14.83 -1.55
C ALA A 402 14.39 15.56 -2.06
N GLN A 403 15.21 14.87 -2.86
CA GLN A 403 16.32 15.50 -3.57
C GLN A 403 15.72 16.23 -4.77
N TYR A 404 15.55 17.54 -4.62
CA TYR A 404 15.09 18.43 -5.68
C TYR A 404 16.22 18.65 -6.68
N SER A 405 16.12 18.06 -7.87
CA SER A 405 16.91 18.49 -9.02
C SER A 405 16.16 19.64 -9.70
N GLY A 406 16.16 20.80 -9.05
CA GLY A 406 15.72 22.05 -9.65
C GLY A 406 16.72 22.47 -10.72
N GLY A 407 16.28 22.54 -11.98
CA GLY A 407 17.08 23.03 -13.09
C GLY A 407 16.77 22.27 -14.38
N ALA A 408 16.58 23.03 -15.46
CA ALA A 408 16.28 22.56 -16.81
C ALA A 408 16.91 21.21 -17.15
N LEU A 409 16.10 20.33 -17.75
CA LEU A 409 16.58 19.18 -18.54
C LEU A 409 17.83 19.62 -19.33
N PRO A 410 19.02 19.03 -19.10
CA PRO A 410 19.98 18.94 -20.18
C PRO A 410 19.30 18.08 -21.25
N SER A 411 19.40 18.51 -22.51
CA SER A 411 19.04 17.68 -23.65
C SER A 411 19.53 16.24 -23.43
N LEU A 412 18.72 15.29 -23.91
CA LEU A 412 19.14 13.92 -24.15
C LEU A 412 20.29 13.92 -25.17
N ASP A 413 21.50 14.27 -24.70
CA ASP A 413 22.74 13.97 -25.40
C ASP A 413 23.29 12.67 -24.81
N ILE A 414 23.16 11.65 -25.65
CA ILE A 414 23.78 10.35 -25.56
C ILE A 414 25.25 10.51 -25.12
N PRO A 415 25.67 9.98 -23.96
CA PRO A 415 27.08 10.01 -23.61
C PRO A 415 27.84 9.05 -24.52
N LYS A 416 28.71 9.62 -25.38
CA LYS A 416 29.80 8.89 -26.01
C LYS A 416 30.69 8.28 -24.92
N SER A 417 31.03 7.03 -25.15
CA SER A 417 31.88 6.16 -24.34
C SER A 417 33.22 6.78 -23.93
N ALA A 418 33.58 6.60 -22.66
CA ALA A 418 34.95 6.67 -22.16
C ALA A 418 35.10 5.73 -20.93
N PRO A 419 36.31 5.21 -20.64
CA PRO A 419 36.49 3.82 -20.22
C PRO A 419 36.34 3.57 -18.72
N VAL A 420 35.77 2.41 -18.41
CA VAL A 420 35.54 1.88 -17.06
C VAL A 420 36.86 1.42 -16.43
N ARG A 421 37.16 1.92 -15.22
CA ARG A 421 38.08 1.25 -14.28
C ARG A 421 37.31 0.23 -13.43
N PRO A 422 37.86 -0.95 -13.11
CA PRO A 422 37.11 -2.01 -12.48
C PRO A 422 37.00 -1.78 -10.98
N ARG A 423 35.78 -1.86 -10.43
CA ARG A 423 35.56 -2.07 -9.00
C ARG A 423 34.56 -3.21 -8.77
N ALA A 424 35.10 -4.22 -8.09
CA ALA A 424 34.51 -5.27 -7.25
C ALA A 424 33.11 -5.81 -7.56
N ASN A 425 33.06 -7.12 -7.81
CA ASN A 425 31.88 -7.97 -8.02
C ASN A 425 30.77 -7.75 -6.98
N PRO A 426 29.53 -7.43 -7.41
CA PRO A 426 28.35 -7.70 -6.63
C PRO A 426 27.95 -9.18 -6.76
N THR A 427 27.51 -9.74 -5.63
CA THR A 427 26.99 -11.09 -5.48
C THR A 427 25.84 -11.41 -6.44
N ARG A 428 25.88 -12.63 -6.98
CA ARG A 428 25.00 -13.23 -8.00
C ARG A 428 23.49 -13.02 -7.67
N ARG A 429 22.84 -12.09 -8.37
CA ARG A 429 21.38 -12.09 -8.55
C ARG A 429 21.00 -13.25 -9.48
N THR A 430 20.03 -14.08 -9.10
CA THR A 430 19.41 -15.03 -10.02
C THR A 430 18.29 -14.32 -10.78
N SER A 431 18.65 -13.68 -11.88
CA SER A 431 17.72 -13.18 -12.90
C SER A 431 17.24 -14.34 -13.78
N PHE A 432 15.98 -14.33 -14.19
CA PHE A 432 15.45 -15.27 -15.19
C PHE A 432 15.68 -14.69 -16.58
N SER A 433 16.68 -15.17 -17.33
CA SER A 433 16.85 -14.83 -18.75
C SER A 433 15.90 -15.65 -19.62
N ASN A 434 15.32 -15.02 -20.64
CA ASN A 434 14.36 -15.65 -21.56
C ASN A 434 14.98 -16.56 -22.64
N SER A 435 16.28 -16.82 -22.57
CA SER A 435 17.01 -17.71 -23.48
C SER A 435 17.55 -18.92 -22.71
N GLY A 436 16.92 -20.09 -22.90
CA GLY A 436 17.42 -21.37 -22.38
C GLY A 436 16.35 -22.43 -22.13
N PRO A 437 16.76 -23.71 -22.08
CA PRO A 437 15.86 -24.85 -21.91
C PRO A 437 15.05 -24.75 -20.60
N THR A 438 13.78 -25.13 -20.69
CA THR A 438 12.84 -25.22 -19.57
C THR A 438 12.67 -26.68 -19.17
N TYR A 439 13.10 -27.05 -17.97
CA TYR A 439 13.02 -28.39 -17.43
C TYR A 439 11.71 -28.59 -16.67
N VAL A 440 10.93 -29.58 -17.06
CA VAL A 440 9.64 -29.92 -16.45
C VAL A 440 9.85 -31.02 -15.40
N TYR A 441 9.34 -30.81 -14.20
CA TYR A 441 9.35 -31.78 -13.10
C TYR A 441 7.92 -32.08 -12.68
N ARG A 442 7.57 -33.35 -12.42
CA ARG A 442 6.26 -33.73 -11.93
C ARG A 442 6.30 -34.17 -10.48
N CYS A 443 5.37 -33.65 -9.67
CA CYS A 443 5.19 -34.08 -8.29
C CYS A 443 4.60 -35.50 -8.25
N PRO A 444 5.24 -36.48 -7.59
CA PRO A 444 4.74 -37.85 -7.55
C PRO A 444 3.45 -38.00 -6.72
N VAL A 445 3.15 -37.03 -5.84
CA VAL A 445 1.99 -37.07 -4.95
C VAL A 445 0.74 -36.54 -5.65
N CYS A 446 0.81 -35.36 -6.25
CA CYS A 446 -0.36 -34.70 -6.85
C CYS A 446 -0.36 -34.66 -8.38
N GLN A 447 0.68 -35.20 -9.01
CA GLN A 447 0.85 -35.25 -10.47
C GLN A 447 0.85 -33.88 -11.17
N LYS A 448 1.02 -32.78 -10.42
CA LYS A 448 1.24 -31.45 -11.01
C LYS A 448 2.65 -31.34 -11.57
N THR A 449 2.78 -30.61 -12.66
CA THR A 449 4.05 -30.32 -13.34
C THR A 449 4.57 -28.94 -12.95
N PHE A 450 5.89 -28.80 -12.92
CA PHE A 450 6.63 -27.62 -12.47
C PHE A 450 7.73 -27.34 -13.48
N LYS A 451 7.72 -26.15 -14.08
CA LYS A 451 8.69 -25.74 -15.09
C LYS A 451 9.81 -24.95 -14.44
N ARG A 452 11.07 -25.32 -14.71
CA ARG A 452 12.26 -24.71 -14.11
C ARG A 452 13.25 -24.30 -15.19
N LYS A 453 13.91 -23.15 -15.04
CA LYS A 453 15.05 -22.75 -15.90
C LYS A 453 16.39 -23.39 -15.50
N LYS A 454 16.42 -24.08 -14.35
CA LYS A 454 17.58 -24.84 -13.86
C LYS A 454 17.12 -26.25 -13.50
N GLN A 455 17.95 -27.25 -13.75
CA GLN A 455 17.66 -28.60 -13.29
C GLN A 455 17.69 -28.65 -11.75
N ASN A 456 16.51 -28.62 -11.15
CA ASN A 456 16.32 -28.72 -9.71
C ASN A 456 15.01 -29.46 -9.43
N SER A 457 15.13 -30.68 -8.90
CA SER A 457 14.00 -31.54 -8.55
C SER A 457 13.29 -31.12 -7.27
N ARG A 458 13.84 -30.19 -6.47
CA ARG A 458 13.20 -29.73 -5.24
C ARG A 458 11.96 -28.91 -5.57
N LEU A 459 10.82 -29.28 -4.98
CA LEU A 459 9.55 -28.57 -5.09
C LEU A 459 9.31 -27.75 -3.82
N ASN A 460 8.90 -26.50 -4.00
CA ASN A 460 8.41 -25.68 -2.89
C ASN A 460 7.07 -26.24 -2.38
N PRO A 461 6.65 -25.90 -1.15
CA PRO A 461 5.29 -26.19 -0.68
C PRO A 461 4.25 -25.70 -1.70
N HIS A 462 3.36 -26.59 -2.16
CA HIS A 462 2.37 -26.32 -3.21
C HIS A 462 1.04 -27.04 -2.90
N LYS A 463 -0.01 -26.74 -3.66
CA LYS A 463 -1.35 -27.37 -3.52
C LYS A 463 -1.62 -28.46 -4.56
N THR A 464 -2.41 -29.48 -4.22
CA THR A 464 -2.95 -30.48 -5.16
C THR A 464 -3.93 -29.83 -6.16
N LYS A 465 -4.45 -30.58 -7.13
CA LYS A 465 -5.43 -30.06 -8.10
C LYS A 465 -6.76 -29.68 -7.44
N GLU A 466 -7.01 -30.21 -6.26
CA GLU A 466 -8.19 -30.01 -5.42
C GLU A 466 -8.00 -28.89 -4.38
N GLY A 467 -6.83 -28.24 -4.34
CA GLY A 467 -6.57 -27.06 -3.49
C GLY A 467 -6.02 -27.36 -2.09
N TYR A 468 -5.77 -28.63 -1.74
CA TYR A 468 -5.18 -29.02 -0.45
C TYR A 468 -3.66 -28.91 -0.45
N PRO A 469 -3.00 -28.64 0.69
CA PRO A 469 -1.55 -28.69 0.80
C PRO A 469 -1.00 -30.07 0.37
N CYS A 470 -0.12 -30.09 -0.62
CA CYS A 470 0.53 -31.30 -1.09
C CYS A 470 1.77 -31.60 -0.22
N SER A 471 1.97 -32.86 0.16
CA SER A 471 3.15 -33.31 0.92
C SER A 471 4.41 -33.47 0.05
N GLY A 472 4.28 -33.46 -1.28
CA GLY A 472 5.40 -33.61 -2.21
C GLY A 472 6.41 -32.46 -2.10
N ARG A 473 7.69 -32.79 -1.93
CA ARG A 473 8.81 -31.82 -1.88
C ARG A 473 9.90 -32.08 -2.91
N THR A 474 9.77 -33.17 -3.66
CA THR A 474 10.70 -33.54 -4.73
C THR A 474 9.89 -34.04 -5.92
N GLY A 475 10.12 -33.46 -7.09
CA GLY A 475 9.52 -33.86 -8.36
C GLY A 475 10.49 -34.72 -9.15
N TYR A 476 9.96 -35.64 -9.93
CA TYR A 476 10.78 -36.38 -10.90
C TYR A 476 10.85 -35.59 -12.20
N PHE A 477 12.00 -35.63 -12.87
CA PHE A 477 12.20 -34.96 -14.14
C PHE A 477 11.34 -35.63 -15.23
N GLU A 478 10.62 -34.84 -16.00
CA GLU A 478 9.68 -35.31 -17.02
C GLU A 478 10.21 -35.03 -18.42
N GLU A 479 10.49 -33.77 -18.76
CA GLU A 479 10.98 -33.38 -20.09
C GLU A 479 11.75 -32.05 -20.07
N THR A 480 12.45 -31.76 -21.18
CA THR A 480 13.05 -30.44 -21.44
C THR A 480 12.37 -29.81 -22.65
N ILE A 481 11.82 -28.61 -22.47
CA ILE A 481 11.24 -27.78 -23.53
C ILE A 481 12.32 -26.78 -23.97
N TYR A 482 12.67 -26.77 -25.25
CA TYR A 482 13.71 -25.90 -25.81
C TYR A 482 13.17 -24.57 -26.32
#